data_AF-A0A964QQB9-F1
#
_entry.id   AF-A0A964QQB9-F1
#
_cell.length_a   1.000
_cell.length_b   1.000
_cell.length_c   1.000
_cell.angle_alpha   90.00
_cell.angle_beta   90.00
_cell.angle_gamma   90.00
#
_symmetry.space_group_name_H-M   'P 1'
#
loop_
_entity.id
_entity.type
_entity.pdbx_description
1 polymer ?
#
loop_
_entity_poly.entity_id
_entity_poly.type
_entity_poly.pdbx_seq_one_letter_code
_entity_poly.pdbx_strand_id
1 'polypeptide(L)'
;MRVDSGIWGKLTRVVILLLLLAAVLGVIILYLPLIKHNEALRKEIYALNTQIKHEAERSRQMDTAIRALQTDQRTVERLARERLGYAKPGEIMIRFEGPPLNNLPRR
;
A
#
# COMPACT_ATOMS: atom_id res chain seq x y z
N MET A 1 39.44 -2.68 67.43
CA MET A 1 39.87 -2.47 66.03
C MET A 1 39.24 -1.18 65.52
N ARG A 2 40.05 -0.13 65.28
CA ARG A 2 39.57 1.14 64.73
C ARG A 2 39.54 0.99 63.22
N VAL A 3 38.36 0.77 62.65
CA VAL A 3 38.16 0.88 61.21
C VAL A 3 38.16 2.36 60.86
N ASP A 4 39.20 2.81 60.18
CA ASP A 4 39.32 4.17 59.68
C ASP A 4 38.14 4.48 58.74
N SER A 5 37.17 5.21 59.28
CA SER A 5 35.88 5.50 58.64
C SER A 5 36.02 6.33 57.36
N GLY A 6 37.20 6.93 57.14
CA GLY A 6 37.53 7.72 55.96
C GLY A 6 37.72 6.90 54.67
N ILE A 7 38.19 5.65 54.75
CA ILE A 7 38.35 4.80 53.55
C ILE A 7 36.98 4.28 53.10
N TRP A 8 36.15 3.86 54.04
CA TRP A 8 34.79 3.37 53.79
C TRP A 8 33.92 4.42 53.10
N GLY A 9 33.97 5.68 53.56
CA GLY A 9 33.21 6.78 52.93
C GLY A 9 33.67 7.12 51.51
N LYS A 10 34.98 7.07 51.23
CA LYS A 10 35.50 7.26 49.86
C LYS A 10 35.07 6.12 48.94
N LEU A 11 35.11 4.88 49.44
CA LEU A 11 34.69 3.71 48.68
C LEU A 11 33.20 3.77 48.33
N THR A 12 32.33 4.17 49.29
CA THR A 12 30.90 4.33 49.01
C THR A 12 30.64 5.41 47.95
N ARG A 13 31.38 6.53 48.01
CA ARG A 13 31.26 7.60 47.02
C ARG A 13 31.61 7.12 45.62
N VAL A 14 32.71 6.37 45.48
CA VAL A 14 33.13 5.81 44.18
C VAL A 14 32.10 4.82 43.65
N VAL A 15 31.56 3.94 44.50
CA VAL A 15 30.52 2.98 44.11
C VAL A 15 29.25 3.67 43.64
N ILE A 16 28.79 4.71 44.35
CA ILE A 16 27.61 5.49 43.95
C ILE A 16 27.85 6.20 42.61
N LEU A 17 29.04 6.78 42.41
CA LEU A 17 29.41 7.46 41.17
C LEU A 17 29.43 6.48 39.99
N LEU A 18 29.96 5.26 40.21
CA LEU A 18 29.99 4.19 39.22
C LEU A 18 28.55 3.72 38.87
N LEU A 19 27.69 3.58 39.88
CA LEU A 19 26.28 3.24 39.68
C LEU A 19 25.54 4.31 38.88
N LEU A 20 25.79 5.59 39.17
CA LEU A 20 25.23 6.71 38.42
C LEU A 20 25.68 6.68 36.96
N LEU A 21 26.98 6.46 36.72
CA LEU A 21 27.54 6.32 35.38
C LEU A 21 26.91 5.14 34.62
N ALA A 22 26.77 3.99 35.27
CA ALA A 22 26.13 2.81 34.69
C ALA A 22 24.66 3.06 34.36
N ALA A 23 23.92 3.77 35.22
CA ALA A 23 22.54 4.15 34.96
C ALA A 23 22.42 5.08 33.74
N VAL A 24 23.29 6.10 33.65
CA VAL A 24 23.33 7.01 32.49
C VAL A 24 23.66 6.27 31.20
N LEU A 25 24.67 5.38 31.23
CA LEU A 25 25.00 4.52 30.09
C LEU A 25 23.84 3.63 29.67
N GLY A 26 23.13 3.04 30.65
CA GLY A 26 21.93 2.25 30.38
C GLY A 26 20.83 3.05 29.68
N VAL A 27 20.57 4.28 30.13
CA VAL A 27 19.59 5.18 29.48
C VAL A 27 20.00 5.52 28.06
N ILE A 28 21.29 5.81 27.80
CA ILE A 28 21.80 6.12 26.46
C ILE A 28 21.64 4.91 25.52
N ILE A 29 21.97 3.70 25.97
CA ILE A 29 21.83 2.47 25.19
C ILE A 29 20.36 2.19 24.86
N LEU A 30 19.44 2.47 25.78
CA LEU A 30 18.00 2.31 25.55
C LEU A 30 17.41 3.37 24.61
N TYR A 31 17.98 4.59 24.58
CA TYR A 31 17.46 5.70 23.76
C TYR A 31 17.84 5.59 22.26
N LEU A 32 19.02 5.06 21.94
CA LEU A 32 19.49 4.89 20.56
C LEU A 32 18.61 4.00 19.65
N PRO A 33 18.17 2.80 20.07
CA PRO A 33 17.33 1.94 19.22
C PRO A 33 15.97 2.57 18.93
N LEU A 34 15.46 3.41 19.83
CA LEU A 34 14.16 4.06 19.70
C LEU A 34 14.12 5.05 18.52
N ILE A 35 15.22 5.72 18.22
CA ILE A 35 15.32 6.66 17.10
C ILE A 35 15.42 5.91 15.77
N LYS A 36 16.20 4.82 15.72
CA LYS A 36 16.40 4.05 14.47
C LYS A 36 15.12 3.36 13.99
N HIS A 37 14.27 2.89 14.91
CA HIS A 37 12.98 2.29 14.55
C HIS A 37 12.01 3.32 13.96
N ASN A 38 12.09 4.56 14.41
CA ASN A 38 11.19 5.63 13.97
C ASN A 38 11.46 6.05 12.50
N GLU A 39 12.71 5.98 12.07
CA GLU A 39 13.09 6.35 10.71
C GLU A 39 12.66 5.30 9.67
N ALA A 40 12.72 4.01 10.02
CA ALA A 40 12.22 2.92 9.18
C ALA A 40 10.71 3.03 8.95
N LEU A 41 9.95 3.28 10.01
CA LEU A 41 8.50 3.47 9.95
C LEU A 41 8.12 4.69 9.08
N ARG A 42 8.89 5.78 9.16
CA ARG A 42 8.67 6.97 8.31
C ARG A 42 8.88 6.66 6.83
N LYS A 43 9.88 5.85 6.48
CA LYS A 43 10.11 5.42 5.09
C LYS A 43 8.97 4.54 4.58
N GLU A 44 8.47 3.64 5.42
CA GLU A 44 7.36 2.76 5.08
C GLU A 44 6.05 3.55 4.89
N ILE A 45 5.76 4.52 5.77
CA ILE A 45 4.61 5.44 5.61
C ILE A 45 4.71 6.24 4.31
N TYR A 46 5.91 6.71 3.95
CA TYR A 46 6.11 7.44 2.69
C TYR A 46 5.86 6.55 1.48
N ALA A 47 6.39 5.32 1.49
CA ALA A 47 6.20 4.36 0.41
C ALA A 47 4.71 3.98 0.25
N LEU A 48 4.02 3.67 1.34
CA LEU A 48 2.59 3.37 1.32
C LEU A 48 1.76 4.56 0.80
N ASN A 49 2.07 5.78 1.22
CA ASN A 49 1.39 6.97 0.71
C ASN A 49 1.58 7.17 -0.79
N THR A 50 2.77 6.88 -1.33
CA THR A 50 3.00 6.96 -2.78
C THR A 50 2.18 5.93 -3.56
N GLN A 51 2.04 4.71 -3.02
CA GLN A 51 1.20 3.67 -3.63
C GLN A 51 -0.27 4.06 -3.60
N ILE A 52 -0.77 4.58 -2.48
CA ILE A 52 -2.15 5.06 -2.34
C ILE A 52 -2.43 6.19 -3.33
N LYS A 53 -1.50 7.14 -3.50
CA LYS A 53 -1.67 8.23 -4.46
C LYS A 53 -1.76 7.71 -5.89
N HIS A 54 -0.88 6.81 -6.30
CA HIS A 54 -0.93 6.21 -7.63
C HIS A 54 -2.23 5.44 -7.88
N GLU A 55 -2.69 4.68 -6.90
CA GLU A 55 -3.94 3.93 -7.05
C GLU A 55 -5.16 4.84 -7.05
N ALA A 56 -5.16 5.90 -6.23
CA ALA A 56 -6.21 6.91 -6.23
C ALA A 56 -6.26 7.70 -7.55
N GLU A 57 -5.11 7.99 -8.16
CA GLU A 57 -5.05 8.62 -9.49
C GLU A 57 -5.60 7.69 -10.58
N ARG A 58 -5.27 6.40 -10.55
CA ARG A 58 -5.84 5.41 -11.47
C ARG A 58 -7.36 5.28 -11.30
N SER A 59 -7.82 5.17 -10.07
CA SER A 59 -9.26 5.12 -9.76
C SER A 59 -9.97 6.38 -10.26
N ARG A 60 -9.39 7.57 -10.06
CA ARG A 60 -9.93 8.83 -10.61
C ARG A 60 -9.97 8.82 -12.13
N GLN A 61 -8.92 8.35 -12.79
CA GLN A 61 -8.90 8.25 -14.25
C GLN A 61 -9.99 7.30 -14.76
N MET A 62 -10.15 6.13 -14.14
CA MET A 62 -11.21 5.17 -14.47
C MET A 62 -12.59 5.75 -14.20
N ASP A 63 -12.80 6.43 -13.07
CA ASP A 63 -14.07 7.09 -12.75
C ASP A 63 -14.40 8.20 -13.74
N THR A 64 -13.41 8.99 -14.17
CA THR A 64 -13.61 10.00 -15.20
C THR A 64 -13.94 9.37 -16.55
N ALA A 65 -13.33 8.24 -16.90
CA ALA A 65 -13.66 7.50 -18.11
C ALA A 65 -15.08 6.92 -18.04
N ILE A 66 -15.46 6.32 -16.91
CA ILE A 66 -16.82 5.81 -16.67
C ILE A 66 -17.83 6.95 -16.75
N ARG A 67 -17.56 8.10 -16.11
CA ARG A 67 -18.45 9.27 -16.16
C ARG A 67 -18.53 9.85 -17.56
N ALA A 68 -17.44 9.93 -18.32
CA ALA A 68 -17.45 10.37 -19.70
C ALA A 68 -18.28 9.43 -20.60
N LEU A 69 -18.13 8.12 -20.41
CA LEU A 69 -18.94 7.09 -21.09
C LEU A 69 -20.42 7.19 -20.69
N GLN A 70 -20.73 7.40 -19.42
CA GLN A 70 -22.11 7.55 -18.94
C GLN A 70 -22.76 8.85 -19.42
N THR A 71 -22.00 9.95 -19.48
CA THR A 71 -22.50 11.25 -19.93
C THR A 71 -22.83 11.22 -21.42
N ASP A 72 -22.13 10.39 -22.20
CA ASP A 72 -22.38 10.18 -23.62
C ASP A 72 -23.19 8.90 -23.90
N GLN A 73 -24.35 8.80 -23.24
CA GLN A 73 -25.27 7.65 -23.28
C GLN A 73 -25.65 7.25 -24.72
N ARG A 74 -25.72 8.21 -25.65
CA ARG A 74 -25.97 7.94 -27.09
C ARG A 74 -24.81 7.21 -27.76
N THR A 75 -23.57 7.49 -27.38
CA THR A 75 -22.38 6.83 -27.93
C THR A 75 -22.21 5.42 -27.36
N VAL A 76 -22.55 5.20 -26.08
CA VAL A 76 -22.57 3.85 -25.48
C VAL A 76 -23.64 2.97 -26.12
N GLU A 77 -24.84 3.50 -26.37
CA GLU A 77 -25.88 2.77 -27.10
C GLU A 77 -25.46 2.39 -28.52
N ARG A 78 -24.70 3.26 -29.20
CA ARG A 78 -24.14 2.94 -30.53
C ARG A 78 -23.06 1.88 -30.44
N LEU A 79 -22.14 1.99 -29.48
CA LEU A 79 -21.06 1.02 -29.29
C LEU A 79 -21.57 -0.36 -28.86
N ALA A 80 -22.59 -0.41 -28.00
CA ALA A 80 -23.26 -1.66 -27.60
C ALA A 80 -23.99 -2.31 -28.78
N ARG A 81 -24.61 -1.51 -29.66
CA ARG A 81 -25.27 -1.99 -30.88
C ARG A 81 -24.25 -2.52 -31.90
N GLU A 82 -23.10 -1.88 -32.04
CA GLU A 82 -22.04 -2.27 -33.00
C GLU A 82 -21.14 -3.41 -32.52
N ARG A 83 -20.76 -3.45 -31.22
CA ARG A 83 -19.79 -4.42 -30.69
C ARG A 83 -20.40 -5.59 -29.95
N LEU A 84 -21.56 -5.39 -29.31
CA LEU A 84 -22.19 -6.40 -28.46
C LEU A 84 -23.50 -6.95 -29.06
N GLY A 85 -23.98 -6.39 -30.17
CA GLY A 85 -25.24 -6.80 -30.79
C GLY A 85 -26.45 -6.64 -29.86
N TYR A 86 -26.40 -5.63 -28.97
CA TYR A 86 -27.42 -5.43 -27.96
C TYR A 86 -28.75 -5.02 -28.59
N ALA A 87 -29.79 -5.87 -28.44
CA ALA A 87 -31.16 -5.64 -28.90
C ALA A 87 -32.01 -5.09 -27.74
N LYS A 88 -32.97 -4.19 -28.02
CA LYS A 88 -33.89 -3.69 -26.98
C LYS A 88 -34.81 -4.83 -26.51
N PRO A 89 -35.35 -4.78 -25.26
CA PRO A 89 -36.38 -5.73 -24.83
C PRO A 89 -37.57 -5.66 -25.80
N GLY A 90 -37.77 -6.72 -26.58
CA GLY A 90 -38.77 -6.81 -27.66
C GLY A 90 -38.23 -7.02 -29.09
N GLU A 91 -36.91 -7.02 -29.32
CA GLU A 91 -36.29 -7.28 -30.62
C GLU A 91 -35.66 -8.69 -30.73
N ILE A 92 -35.77 -9.32 -31.90
CA ILE A 92 -35.23 -10.66 -32.18
C ILE A 92 -33.85 -10.53 -32.85
N MET A 93 -32.80 -11.05 -32.20
CA MET A 93 -31.44 -11.08 -32.74
C MET A 93 -31.23 -12.33 -33.61
N ILE A 94 -31.06 -12.16 -34.92
CA ILE A 94 -30.77 -13.26 -35.86
C ILE A 94 -29.27 -13.27 -36.16
N ARG A 95 -28.54 -14.22 -35.57
CA ARG A 95 -27.12 -14.47 -35.86
C ARG A 95 -27.03 -15.50 -37.00
N PHE A 96 -26.54 -15.08 -38.15
CA PHE A 96 -26.26 -15.99 -39.25
C PHE A 96 -24.90 -16.65 -39.02
N GLU A 97 -24.90 -17.91 -38.59
CA GLU A 97 -23.70 -18.74 -38.71
C GLU A 97 -23.55 -19.12 -40.19
N GLY A 98 -22.37 -18.86 -40.76
CA GLY A 98 -22.07 -19.20 -42.15
C GLY A 98 -22.27 -20.69 -42.42
N PRO A 99 -22.52 -21.09 -43.68
CA PRO A 99 -22.82 -22.47 -44.01
C PRO A 99 -21.69 -23.40 -43.53
N PRO A 100 -22.01 -24.59 -42.96
CA PRO A 100 -20.98 -25.53 -42.55
C PRO A 100 -20.15 -25.91 -43.79
N LEU A 101 -18.86 -25.58 -43.76
CA LEU A 101 -17.88 -25.86 -44.82
C LEU A 101 -17.57 -27.36 -44.99
N ASN A 102 -18.39 -28.28 -44.46
CA ASN A 102 -18.05 -29.69 -44.33
C ASN A 102 -18.50 -30.57 -45.50
N ASN A 103 -18.86 -29.98 -46.66
CA ASN A 103 -19.55 -30.68 -47.74
C ASN A 103 -18.87 -30.54 -49.11
N LEU A 104 -17.63 -30.07 -49.21
CA LEU A 104 -16.95 -29.98 -50.51
C LEU A 104 -16.49 -31.37 -50.96
N PRO A 105 -17.02 -31.95 -52.06
CA PRO A 105 -16.47 -33.17 -52.63
C PRO A 105 -15.08 -32.87 -53.18
N ARG A 106 -14.08 -33.57 -52.65
CA ARG A 106 -12.70 -33.55 -53.14
C ARG A 106 -12.71 -34.08 -54.58
N ARG A 107 -12.52 -33.19 -55.56
CA ARG A 107 -12.26 -33.54 -56.97
C ARG A 107 -10.77 -33.58 -57.22
#